data_AF-A0A7L4PIR1-F1
#
_entry.id   AF-A0A7L4PIR1-F1
#
_cell.length_a   1.000
_cell.length_b   1.000
_cell.length_c   1.000
_cell.angle_alpha   90.00
_cell.angle_beta   90.00
_cell.angle_gamma   90.00
#
_symmetry.space_group_name_H-M   'P 1'
#
loop_
_entity.id
_entity.type
_entity.pdbx_description
1 polymer ?
#
loop_
_entity_poly.entity_id
_entity_poly.type
_entity_poly.pdbx_seq_one_letter_code
_entity_poly.pdbx_strand_id
1 'polypeptide(L)'
;MYVGRIVLVGRTGGQSWVAYRVSSRSFPNRSAQVCGSGVMVSPRDPADLARNPYIAYNCIRAQDGFAVVSNGDHTDMIFERISDGSKPLDAIALSLVAYGYERDELKTPRIAGAVRGEEAILGIASADEVRAKSFHLEDGDAYMVATYEKTEFEALDMAGRDASSLARAAYGLPLKLPVCSAAAMQSDRGYDLAVYNPR
;
A
#
# COMPACT_ATOMS: atom_id res chain seq x y z
N MET A 1 -15.13 1.25 12.05
CA MET A 1 -15.61 1.77 10.74
C MET A 1 -15.06 0.92 9.61
N TYR A 2 -15.68 0.87 8.42
CA TYR A 2 -15.12 0.21 7.23
C TYR A 2 -14.51 1.28 6.32
N VAL A 3 -13.25 1.12 5.94
CA VAL A 3 -12.50 2.10 5.14
C VAL A 3 -11.97 1.53 3.81
N GLY A 4 -12.27 0.25 3.54
CA GLY A 4 -11.75 -0.46 2.38
C GLY A 4 -10.25 -0.75 2.50
N ARG A 5 -9.50 -0.47 1.44
CA ARG A 5 -8.05 -0.75 1.35
C ARG A 5 -7.29 0.37 2.02
N ILE A 6 -6.17 0.02 2.65
CA ILE A 6 -5.38 0.95 3.47
C ILE A 6 -3.93 0.83 3.05
N VAL A 7 -3.34 1.98 2.74
CA VAL A 7 -1.91 2.16 2.48
C VAL A 7 -1.30 2.85 3.69
N LEU A 8 -0.16 2.33 4.16
CA LEU A 8 0.58 2.87 5.29
C LEU A 8 2.05 3.05 4.94
N VAL A 9 2.64 4.10 5.49
CA VAL A 9 4.07 4.42 5.40
C VAL A 9 4.56 4.84 6.78
N GLY A 10 5.81 4.55 7.12
CA GLY A 10 6.36 4.97 8.40
C GLY A 10 7.83 4.62 8.58
N ARG A 11 8.36 4.91 9.77
CA ARG A 11 9.75 4.66 10.16
C ARG A 11 9.81 4.18 11.60
N THR A 12 10.62 3.16 11.85
CA THR A 12 10.79 2.60 13.19
C THR A 12 12.20 2.01 13.32
N GLY A 13 12.90 2.31 14.42
CA GLY A 13 14.29 1.88 14.61
C GLY A 13 15.24 2.41 13.54
N GLY A 14 14.96 3.59 12.96
CA GLY A 14 15.74 4.14 11.85
C GLY A 14 15.56 3.41 10.51
N GLN A 15 14.57 2.52 10.41
CA GLN A 15 14.25 1.77 9.19
C GLN A 15 12.88 2.20 8.68
N SER A 16 12.82 2.60 7.41
CA SER A 16 11.56 3.00 6.78
C SER A 16 10.80 1.78 6.29
N TRP A 17 9.48 1.87 6.29
CA TRP A 17 8.62 0.76 5.95
C TRP A 17 7.34 1.21 5.26
N VAL A 18 6.75 0.27 4.53
CA VAL A 18 5.41 0.38 3.97
C VAL A 18 4.57 -0.80 4.42
N ALA A 19 3.28 -0.59 4.62
CA ALA A 19 2.35 -1.66 4.89
C ALA A 19 1.05 -1.47 4.11
N TYR A 20 0.39 -2.59 3.84
CA TYR A 20 -0.85 -2.64 3.10
C TYR A 20 -1.84 -3.54 3.79
N ARG A 21 -3.10 -3.12 3.81
CA ARG A 21 -4.21 -3.95 4.28
C ARG A 21 -5.35 -3.95 3.27
N VAL A 22 -5.79 -5.15 2.92
CA VAL A 22 -7.04 -5.36 2.21
C VAL A 22 -8.16 -5.49 3.24
N SER A 23 -9.15 -4.60 3.15
CA SER A 23 -10.46 -4.83 3.78
C SER A 23 -11.52 -4.88 2.70
N SER A 24 -12.45 -5.84 2.78
CA SER A 24 -13.44 -6.07 1.72
C SER A 24 -14.75 -6.62 2.24
N ARG A 25 -15.85 -6.18 1.62
CA ARG A 25 -17.19 -6.76 1.80
C ARG A 25 -17.46 -7.84 0.75
N SER A 26 -17.24 -7.51 -0.52
CA SER A 26 -17.69 -8.31 -1.66
C SER A 26 -16.71 -9.40 -2.11
N PHE A 27 -15.42 -9.23 -1.82
CA PHE A 27 -14.35 -10.16 -2.23
C PHE A 27 -13.42 -10.49 -1.06
N PRO A 28 -13.90 -11.25 -0.05
CA PRO A 28 -13.10 -11.66 1.09
C PRO A 28 -12.14 -12.82 0.78
N ASN A 29 -12.35 -13.55 -0.32
CA ASN A 29 -11.55 -14.71 -0.69
C ASN A 29 -10.24 -14.33 -1.38
N ARG A 30 -9.44 -13.48 -0.73
CA ARG A 30 -8.13 -13.03 -1.22
C ARG A 30 -7.01 -13.36 -0.24
N SER A 31 -5.81 -13.46 -0.77
CA SER A 31 -4.59 -13.63 0.00
C SER A 31 -3.47 -12.77 -0.58
N ALA A 32 -2.53 -12.40 0.27
CA ALA A 32 -1.28 -11.79 -0.12
C ALA A 32 -0.18 -12.86 -0.17
N GLN A 33 0.66 -12.82 -1.21
CA GLN A 33 1.80 -13.71 -1.38
C GLN A 33 3.04 -12.92 -1.76
N VAL A 34 4.18 -13.25 -1.16
CA VAL A 34 5.48 -12.70 -1.58
C VAL A 34 5.87 -13.32 -2.91
N CYS A 35 6.13 -12.48 -3.92
CA CYS A 35 6.47 -12.87 -5.28
C CYS A 35 7.68 -12.04 -5.75
N GLY A 36 8.87 -12.64 -5.80
CA GLY A 36 10.10 -11.93 -6.18
C GLY A 36 10.39 -10.77 -5.24
N SER A 37 10.50 -9.55 -5.80
CA SER A 37 10.78 -8.31 -5.06
C SER A 37 9.51 -7.55 -4.64
N GLY A 38 8.35 -8.22 -4.60
CA GLY A 38 7.09 -7.60 -4.23
C GLY A 38 6.12 -8.54 -3.52
N VAL A 39 4.94 -8.01 -3.23
CA VAL A 39 3.81 -8.76 -2.70
C VAL A 39 2.63 -8.60 -3.64
N MET A 40 2.09 -9.73 -4.07
CA MET A 40 0.90 -9.80 -4.89
C MET A 40 -0.31 -10.11 -4.02
N VAL A 41 -1.39 -9.35 -4.21
CA VAL A 41 -2.72 -9.72 -3.74
C VAL A 41 -3.41 -10.43 -4.89
N SER A 42 -4.02 -11.57 -4.61
CA SER A 42 -4.79 -12.34 -5.59
C SER A 42 -5.96 -13.06 -4.92
N PRO A 43 -7.02 -13.38 -5.68
CA PRO A 43 -8.08 -14.24 -5.18
C PRO A 43 -7.57 -15.66 -4.99
N ARG A 44 -8.15 -16.37 -4.00
CA ARG A 44 -7.87 -17.79 -3.78
C ARG A 44 -8.49 -18.68 -4.86
N ASP A 45 -9.59 -18.21 -5.44
CA ASP A 45 -10.24 -18.83 -6.59
C ASP A 45 -10.01 -17.96 -7.85
N PRO A 46 -9.31 -18.47 -8.88
CA PRO A 46 -9.11 -17.75 -10.14
C PRO A 46 -10.41 -17.31 -10.83
N ALA A 47 -11.54 -17.99 -10.58
CA ALA A 47 -12.83 -17.63 -11.18
C ALA A 47 -13.31 -16.22 -10.78
N ASP A 48 -12.89 -15.71 -9.62
CA ASP A 48 -13.25 -14.36 -9.18
C ASP A 48 -12.61 -13.27 -10.06
N LEU A 49 -11.50 -13.55 -10.76
CA LEU A 49 -10.86 -12.60 -11.68
C LEU A 49 -11.77 -12.22 -12.85
N ALA A 50 -12.61 -13.15 -13.31
CA ALA A 50 -13.57 -12.89 -14.37
C ALA A 50 -14.69 -11.91 -13.91
N ARG A 51 -14.91 -11.79 -12.60
CA ARG A 51 -15.97 -10.94 -12.01
C ARG A 51 -15.50 -9.52 -11.73
N ASN A 52 -14.22 -9.34 -11.37
CA ASN A 52 -13.66 -8.02 -11.12
C ASN A 52 -12.14 -8.01 -11.40
N PRO A 53 -11.66 -7.21 -12.36
CA PRO A 53 -10.24 -7.16 -12.70
C PRO A 53 -9.37 -6.50 -11.60
N TYR A 54 -9.97 -5.71 -10.71
CA TYR A 54 -9.25 -4.95 -9.67
C TYR A 54 -8.95 -5.76 -8.40
N ILE A 55 -8.97 -7.09 -8.45
CA ILE A 55 -8.77 -7.96 -7.28
C ILE A 55 -7.43 -8.71 -7.28
N ALA A 56 -6.65 -8.59 -8.35
CA ALA A 56 -5.29 -9.11 -8.43
C ALA A 56 -4.32 -8.03 -8.92
N TYR A 57 -3.28 -7.77 -8.14
CA TYR A 57 -2.27 -6.74 -8.41
C TYR A 57 -1.09 -6.90 -7.46
N ASN A 58 0.06 -6.32 -7.82
CA ASN A 58 1.14 -6.10 -6.88
C ASN A 58 0.72 -5.00 -5.91
N CYS A 59 0.55 -5.32 -4.63
CA CYS A 59 0.24 -4.31 -3.63
C CYS A 59 1.49 -3.64 -3.07
N ILE A 60 2.64 -4.34 -3.10
CA ILE A 60 3.93 -3.81 -2.68
C ILE A 60 4.98 -4.20 -3.72
N ARG A 61 5.87 -3.27 -4.05
CA ARG A 61 7.08 -3.50 -4.83
C ARG A 61 8.23 -2.79 -4.13
N ALA A 62 9.35 -3.47 -3.96
CA ALA A 62 10.52 -2.90 -3.30
C ALA A 62 11.81 -3.29 -4.03
N GLN A 63 12.82 -2.45 -3.90
CA GLN A 63 14.19 -2.74 -4.32
C GLN A 63 15.16 -1.99 -3.42
N ASP A 64 16.45 -2.11 -3.69
CA ASP A 64 17.44 -1.35 -2.94
C ASP A 64 17.15 0.15 -3.04
N GLY A 65 17.09 0.81 -1.87
CA GLY A 65 16.83 2.24 -1.73
C GLY A 65 15.36 2.67 -1.54
N PHE A 66 14.35 1.93 -2.00
CA PHE A 66 12.94 2.36 -1.87
C PHE A 66 11.91 1.22 -1.87
N ALA A 67 10.73 1.50 -1.32
CA ALA A 67 9.56 0.63 -1.41
C ALA A 67 8.31 1.43 -1.80
N VAL A 68 7.41 0.80 -2.55
CA VAL A 68 6.15 1.33 -3.05
C VAL A 68 5.02 0.43 -2.60
N VAL A 69 3.90 1.04 -2.26
CA VAL A 69 2.68 0.34 -1.84
C VAL A 69 1.45 1.01 -2.48
N SER A 70 0.49 0.24 -2.96
CA SER A 70 -0.77 0.79 -3.50
C SER A 70 -1.91 -0.22 -3.49
N ASN A 71 -3.13 0.24 -3.79
CA ASN A 71 -4.31 -0.62 -3.90
C ASN A 71 -4.61 -1.17 -5.31
N GLY A 72 -3.68 -1.12 -6.27
CA GLY A 72 -3.93 -1.63 -7.63
C GLY A 72 -2.69 -1.64 -8.53
N ASP A 73 -2.91 -1.86 -9.83
CA ASP A 73 -1.84 -2.03 -10.84
C ASP A 73 -0.86 -0.86 -10.95
N HIS A 74 -1.30 0.35 -10.60
CA HIS A 74 -0.45 1.54 -10.52
C HIS A 74 0.78 1.39 -9.58
N THR A 75 0.84 0.39 -8.69
CA THR A 75 2.07 0.06 -7.94
C THR A 75 3.25 -0.15 -8.89
N ASP A 76 3.05 -0.87 -9.99
CA ASP A 76 4.12 -1.24 -10.91
C ASP A 76 4.61 -0.02 -11.70
N MET A 77 3.69 0.83 -12.18
CA MET A 77 4.06 2.09 -12.83
C MET A 77 4.85 3.01 -11.89
N ILE A 78 4.42 3.17 -10.64
CA ILE A 78 5.12 4.01 -9.67
C ILE A 78 6.52 3.45 -9.42
N PHE A 79 6.62 2.13 -9.21
CA PHE A 79 7.89 1.45 -8.99
C PHE A 79 8.85 1.67 -10.17
N GLU A 80 8.43 1.37 -11.40
CA GLU A 80 9.25 1.51 -12.61
C GLU A 80 9.74 2.95 -12.79
N ARG A 81 8.88 3.95 -12.56
CA ARG A 81 9.26 5.36 -12.65
C ARG A 81 10.33 5.75 -11.64
N ILE A 82 10.24 5.25 -10.40
CA ILE A 82 11.26 5.54 -9.38
C ILE A 82 12.56 4.78 -9.72
N SER A 83 12.47 3.55 -10.21
CA SER A 83 13.64 2.79 -10.71
C SER A 83 14.35 3.52 -11.86
N ASP A 84 13.61 4.18 -12.74
CA ASP A 84 14.13 5.01 -13.84
C ASP A 84 14.65 6.39 -13.38
N GLY A 85 14.64 6.67 -12.08
CA GLY A 85 15.23 7.88 -11.48
C GLY A 85 14.25 9.02 -11.20
N SER A 86 12.93 8.80 -11.36
CA SER A 86 11.94 9.80 -10.95
C SER A 86 11.93 9.98 -9.43
N LYS A 87 11.64 11.20 -8.97
CA LYS A 87 11.36 11.41 -7.54
C LYS A 87 10.06 10.68 -7.17
N PRO A 88 9.95 10.07 -5.97
CA PRO A 88 8.76 9.35 -5.55
C PRO A 88 7.48 10.19 -5.60
N LEU A 89 7.57 11.49 -5.26
CA LEU A 89 6.42 12.40 -5.36
C LEU A 89 5.92 12.54 -6.79
N ASP A 90 6.82 12.76 -7.75
CA ASP A 90 6.48 12.92 -9.17
C ASP A 90 5.95 11.61 -9.75
N ALA A 91 6.57 10.48 -9.40
CA ALA A 91 6.14 9.15 -9.83
C ALA A 91 4.71 8.83 -9.34
N ILE A 92 4.41 9.11 -8.07
CA ILE A 92 3.06 8.92 -7.51
C ILE A 92 2.07 9.88 -8.16
N ALA A 93 2.37 11.18 -8.23
CA ALA A 93 1.47 12.17 -8.80
C ALA A 93 1.13 11.84 -10.26
N LEU A 94 2.14 11.56 -11.09
CA LEU A 94 1.94 11.22 -12.49
C LEU A 94 1.12 9.94 -12.66
N SER A 95 1.43 8.89 -11.90
CA SER A 95 0.72 7.61 -12.00
C SER A 95 -0.74 7.76 -11.57
N LEU A 96 -1.01 8.52 -10.51
CA LEU A 96 -2.36 8.79 -10.03
C LEU A 96 -3.17 9.62 -11.03
N VAL A 97 -2.56 10.62 -11.68
CA VAL A 97 -3.22 11.38 -12.77
C VAL A 97 -3.50 10.48 -13.97
N ALA A 98 -2.55 9.63 -14.35
CA ALA A 98 -2.70 8.74 -15.52
C ALA A 98 -3.80 7.69 -15.33
N TYR A 99 -3.87 7.09 -14.14
CA TYR A 99 -4.85 6.05 -13.84
C TYR A 99 -6.22 6.59 -13.40
N GLY A 100 -6.25 7.73 -12.70
CA GLY A 100 -7.45 8.23 -12.01
C GLY A 100 -7.97 7.25 -10.96
N TYR A 101 -9.28 7.30 -10.68
CA TYR A 101 -9.97 6.35 -9.82
C TYR A 101 -10.32 5.04 -10.57
N GLU A 102 -10.63 3.97 -9.83
CA GLU A 102 -11.12 2.71 -10.40
C GLU A 102 -12.51 2.88 -11.02
N ARG A 103 -12.72 2.42 -12.27
CA ARG A 103 -14.00 2.56 -12.98
C ARG A 103 -15.01 1.48 -12.54
N ASP A 104 -15.21 1.35 -11.24
CA ASP A 104 -16.22 0.49 -10.62
C ASP A 104 -17.48 1.29 -10.22
N GLU A 105 -18.48 0.60 -9.67
CA GLU A 105 -19.74 1.21 -9.22
C GLU A 105 -19.55 2.25 -8.11
N LEU A 106 -18.48 2.13 -7.32
CA LEU A 106 -18.20 2.99 -6.17
C LEU A 106 -17.22 4.12 -6.49
N LYS A 107 -16.75 4.21 -7.75
CA LYS A 107 -15.68 5.10 -8.18
C LYS A 107 -14.47 5.03 -7.24
N THR A 108 -14.05 3.82 -6.90
CA THR A 108 -13.10 3.61 -5.80
C THR A 108 -11.79 4.38 -6.03
N PRO A 109 -11.33 5.19 -5.06
CA PRO A 109 -10.07 5.90 -5.20
C PRO A 109 -8.87 4.96 -5.37
N ARG A 110 -7.89 5.43 -6.13
CA ARG A 110 -6.54 4.84 -6.13
C ARG A 110 -5.69 5.52 -5.09
N ILE A 111 -5.09 4.75 -4.20
CA ILE A 111 -4.23 5.21 -3.11
C ILE A 111 -2.86 4.57 -3.27
N ALA A 112 -1.83 5.36 -3.02
CA ALA A 112 -0.45 4.94 -3.13
C ALA A 112 0.41 5.55 -2.02
N GLY A 113 1.51 4.89 -1.75
CA GLY A 113 2.55 5.38 -0.86
C GLY A 113 3.92 4.88 -1.30
N ALA A 114 4.95 5.61 -0.94
CA ALA A 114 6.34 5.19 -1.15
C ALA A 114 7.22 5.71 -0.03
N VAL A 115 8.31 4.99 0.25
CA VAL A 115 9.36 5.43 1.17
C VAL A 115 10.72 5.32 0.49
N ARG A 116 11.60 6.29 0.76
CA ARG A 116 12.99 6.33 0.31
C ARG A 116 13.84 7.09 1.32
N GLY A 117 14.72 6.38 2.03
CA GLY A 117 15.43 6.97 3.17
C GLY A 117 14.43 7.49 4.21
N GLU A 118 14.55 8.75 4.59
CA GLU A 118 13.68 9.42 5.59
C GLU A 118 12.53 10.19 4.94
N GLU A 119 12.25 9.94 3.66
CA GLU A 119 11.16 10.56 2.91
C GLU A 119 10.04 9.54 2.72
N ALA A 120 8.80 9.94 3.01
CA ALA A 120 7.59 9.19 2.67
C ALA A 120 6.63 10.03 1.85
N ILE A 121 5.97 9.41 0.89
CA ILE A 121 4.94 10.04 0.08
C ILE A 121 3.65 9.25 0.28
N LEU A 122 2.54 9.95 0.43
CA LEU A 122 1.20 9.40 0.26
C LEU A 122 0.49 10.12 -0.88
N GLY A 123 -0.37 9.38 -1.59
CA GLY A 123 -1.17 9.92 -2.69
C GLY A 123 -2.53 9.26 -2.79
N ILE A 124 -3.49 10.01 -3.33
CA ILE A 124 -4.85 9.56 -3.59
C ILE A 124 -5.38 10.21 -4.88
N ALA A 125 -6.03 9.41 -5.74
CA ALA A 125 -6.83 9.86 -6.88
C ALA A 125 -8.28 9.40 -6.68
N SER A 126 -9.15 10.37 -6.42
CA SER A 126 -10.60 10.21 -6.33
C SER A 126 -11.27 10.64 -7.64
N ALA A 127 -12.61 10.66 -7.68
CA ALA A 127 -13.36 11.06 -8.87
C ALA A 127 -13.08 12.49 -9.33
N ASP A 128 -12.89 13.40 -8.39
CA ASP A 128 -12.87 14.84 -8.64
C ASP A 128 -11.55 15.50 -8.19
N GLU A 129 -10.66 14.74 -7.56
CA GLU A 129 -9.43 15.27 -6.96
C GLU A 129 -8.27 14.27 -7.02
N VAL A 130 -7.07 14.76 -7.30
CA VAL A 130 -5.80 14.04 -7.13
C VAL A 130 -4.90 14.81 -6.17
N ARG A 131 -4.40 14.14 -5.13
CA ARG A 131 -3.47 14.70 -4.14
C ARG A 131 -2.27 13.79 -3.95
N ALA A 132 -1.11 14.41 -3.73
CA ALA A 132 0.09 13.74 -3.27
C ALA A 132 0.83 14.66 -2.29
N LYS A 133 1.41 14.10 -1.24
CA LYS A 133 2.13 14.85 -0.20
C LYS A 133 3.37 14.08 0.23
N SER A 134 4.49 14.80 0.36
CA SER A 134 5.72 14.29 0.97
C SER A 134 5.75 14.61 2.46
N PHE A 135 6.35 13.70 3.22
CA PHE A 135 6.54 13.72 4.66
C PHE A 135 8.01 13.40 4.93
N HIS A 136 8.63 14.18 5.81
CA HIS A 136 9.88 13.77 6.43
C HIS A 136 9.53 12.88 7.63
N LEU A 137 10.10 11.68 7.68
CA LEU A 137 9.82 10.69 8.71
C LEU A 137 10.85 10.77 9.83
N GLU A 138 10.41 11.08 11.03
CA GLU A 138 11.15 10.85 12.27
C GLU A 138 10.94 9.41 12.75
N ASP A 139 11.75 8.96 13.71
CA ASP A 139 11.60 7.61 14.26
C ASP A 139 10.30 7.49 15.06
N GLY A 140 9.46 6.52 14.69
CA GLY A 140 8.13 6.33 15.27
C GLY A 140 6.99 6.96 14.45
N ASP A 141 7.30 7.76 13.42
CA ASP A 141 6.26 8.30 12.55
C ASP A 141 5.60 7.21 11.72
N ALA A 142 4.27 7.28 11.65
CA ALA A 142 3.47 6.49 10.74
C ALA A 142 2.28 7.30 10.22
N TYR A 143 2.00 7.14 8.93
CA TYR A 143 0.88 7.77 8.25
C TYR A 143 0.09 6.74 7.43
N MET A 144 -1.21 6.99 7.28
CA MET A 144 -2.09 6.17 6.46
C MET A 144 -2.99 6.99 5.54
N VAL A 145 -3.46 6.31 4.50
CA VAL A 145 -4.58 6.74 3.66
C VAL A 145 -5.43 5.51 3.32
N ALA A 146 -6.75 5.68 3.25
CA ALA A 146 -7.67 4.62 2.89
C ALA A 146 -8.59 5.02 1.73
N THR A 147 -9.19 4.01 1.09
CA THR A 147 -10.08 4.23 -0.05
C THR A 147 -11.42 4.88 0.31
N TYR A 148 -11.92 4.66 1.54
CA TYR A 148 -13.21 5.18 1.99
C TYR A 148 -13.11 5.74 3.42
N GLU A 149 -13.92 6.75 3.73
CA GLU A 149 -14.05 7.44 5.04
C GLU A 149 -12.78 8.15 5.55
N LYS A 150 -11.63 7.47 5.52
CA LYS A 150 -10.30 7.97 5.92
C LYS A 150 -9.45 8.27 4.69
N THR A 151 -9.94 9.18 3.85
CA THR A 151 -9.28 9.58 2.59
C THR A 151 -8.24 10.70 2.77
N GLU A 152 -8.13 11.23 3.98
CA GLU A 152 -7.06 12.17 4.35
C GLU A 152 -5.77 11.42 4.70
N PHE A 153 -4.65 12.14 4.66
CA PHE A 153 -3.36 11.62 5.11
C PHE A 153 -3.26 11.78 6.62
N GLU A 154 -3.59 10.72 7.35
CA GLU A 154 -3.71 10.72 8.80
C GLU A 154 -2.49 10.08 9.47
N ALA A 155 -1.99 10.67 10.55
CA ALA A 155 -1.04 10.01 11.43
C ALA A 155 -1.72 8.89 12.23
N LEU A 156 -0.99 7.83 12.55
CA LEU A 156 -1.46 6.76 13.41
C LEU A 156 -0.35 6.23 14.30
N ASP A 157 -0.72 5.61 15.42
CA ASP A 157 0.22 4.87 16.25
C ASP A 157 0.34 3.44 15.72
N MET A 158 1.43 3.16 15.00
CA MET A 158 1.76 1.84 14.49
C MET A 158 3.28 1.71 14.39
N ALA A 159 3.81 0.67 15.02
CA ALA A 159 5.22 0.32 14.96
C ALA A 159 5.39 -1.19 14.77
N GLY A 160 6.56 -1.59 14.28
CA GLY A 160 6.96 -2.99 14.16
C GLY A 160 8.48 -3.10 14.11
N ARG A 161 9.00 -4.25 14.52
CA ARG A 161 10.45 -4.52 14.56
C ARG A 161 10.98 -5.23 13.30
N ASP A 162 10.05 -5.75 12.51
CA ASP A 162 10.31 -6.48 11.28
C ASP A 162 9.05 -6.43 10.39
N ALA A 163 9.20 -6.79 9.11
CA ALA A 163 8.10 -6.79 8.16
C ALA A 163 6.92 -7.69 8.61
N SER A 164 7.18 -8.81 9.30
CA SER A 164 6.12 -9.72 9.75
C SER A 164 5.26 -9.09 10.85
N SER A 165 5.87 -8.39 11.79
CA SER A 165 5.20 -7.66 12.86
C SER A 165 4.40 -6.48 12.30
N LEU A 166 4.92 -5.76 11.31
CA LEU A 166 4.20 -4.69 10.61
C LEU A 166 2.98 -5.21 9.85
N ALA A 167 3.11 -6.33 9.12
CA ALA A 167 1.97 -6.94 8.44
C ALA A 167 0.87 -7.33 9.45
N ARG A 168 1.23 -7.90 10.60
CA ARG A 168 0.27 -8.22 11.67
C ARG A 168 -0.36 -6.98 12.29
N ALA A 169 0.42 -5.93 12.53
CA ALA A 169 -0.08 -4.66 13.06
C ALA A 169 -1.08 -4.01 12.08
N ALA A 170 -0.77 -3.97 10.79
CA ALA A 170 -1.69 -3.48 9.76
C ALA A 170 -3.00 -4.27 9.74
N TYR A 171 -2.94 -5.60 9.84
CA TYR A 171 -4.14 -6.44 9.96
C TYR A 171 -4.96 -6.11 11.21
N GLY A 172 -4.29 -5.92 12.34
CA GLY A 172 -4.88 -5.70 13.66
C GLY A 172 -5.46 -4.30 13.89
N LEU A 173 -5.30 -3.35 12.96
CA LEU A 173 -5.91 -2.02 13.08
C LEU A 173 -7.41 -2.13 13.39
N PRO A 174 -7.98 -1.25 14.27
CA PRO A 174 -9.36 -1.31 14.75
C PRO A 174 -10.40 -0.87 13.69
N LEU A 175 -10.28 -1.44 12.49
CA LEU A 175 -11.06 -1.17 11.29
C LEU A 175 -11.75 -2.47 10.87
N LYS A 176 -12.94 -2.37 10.27
CA LYS A 176 -13.79 -3.54 10.00
C LYS A 176 -13.31 -4.34 8.77
N LEU A 177 -13.65 -5.63 8.76
CA LEU A 177 -13.51 -6.57 7.63
C LEU A 177 -12.08 -6.77 7.10
N PRO A 178 -11.07 -7.03 7.96
CA PRO A 178 -9.74 -7.37 7.49
C PRO A 178 -9.74 -8.68 6.69
N VAL A 179 -9.08 -8.70 5.55
CA VAL A 179 -8.94 -9.89 4.70
C VAL A 179 -7.51 -10.44 4.79
N CYS A 180 -6.53 -9.62 4.41
CA CYS A 180 -5.10 -9.94 4.50
C CYS A 180 -4.31 -8.64 4.58
N SER A 181 -3.03 -8.75 4.92
CA SER A 181 -2.11 -7.62 4.94
C SER A 181 -0.70 -8.03 4.51
N ALA A 182 0.10 -7.02 4.22
CA ALA A 182 1.49 -7.16 3.78
C ALA A 182 2.31 -5.98 4.30
N ALA A 183 3.62 -6.16 4.39
CA ALA A 183 4.54 -5.08 4.68
C ALA A 183 5.90 -5.32 4.03
N ALA A 184 6.61 -4.22 3.80
CA ALA A 184 8.02 -4.20 3.48
C ALA A 184 8.74 -3.30 4.46
N MET A 185 9.86 -3.77 5.04
CA MET A 185 10.68 -2.99 5.96
C MET A 185 12.11 -2.93 5.45
N GLN A 186 12.71 -1.75 5.50
CA GLN A 186 14.09 -1.56 5.10
C GLN A 186 15.01 -2.46 5.92
N SER A 187 15.95 -3.11 5.25
CA SER A 187 17.00 -3.95 5.85
C SER A 187 18.35 -3.62 5.20
N ASP A 188 19.44 -4.18 5.73
CA ASP A 188 20.79 -3.96 5.18
C ASP A 188 20.96 -4.48 3.73
N ARG A 189 20.01 -5.29 3.25
CA ARG A 189 20.01 -5.90 1.91
C ARG A 189 18.88 -5.38 1.02
N GLY A 190 18.29 -4.23 1.36
CA GLY A 190 17.18 -3.63 0.65
C GLY A 190 15.91 -3.61 1.51
N TYR A 191 14.93 -4.47 1.19
CA TYR A 191 13.68 -4.56 1.94
C TYR A 191 13.28 -6.00 2.20
N ASP A 192 12.96 -6.30 3.45
CA ASP A 192 12.37 -7.58 3.84
C ASP A 192 10.86 -7.51 3.64
N LEU A 193 10.30 -8.54 3.00
CA LEU A 193 8.87 -8.63 2.67
C LEU A 193 8.18 -9.66 3.56
N ALA A 194 6.99 -9.32 4.04
CA ALA A 194 6.16 -10.27 4.78
C ALA A 194 4.68 -10.07 4.48
N VAL A 195 3.92 -11.15 4.70
CA VAL A 195 2.46 -11.17 4.54
C VAL A 195 1.82 -11.76 5.79
N TYR A 196 0.59 -11.34 6.06
CA TYR A 196 -0.28 -11.99 7.03
C TYR A 196 -1.63 -12.31 6.40
N ASN A 197 -1.91 -13.62 6.32
CA ASN A 197 -3.18 -14.17 5.90
C ASN A 197 -3.80 -14.89 7.12
N PRO A 198 -5.01 -14.52 7.57
CA PRO A 198 -5.70 -15.26 8.62
C PRO A 198 -6.02 -16.67 8.11
N ARG A 199 -5.97 -17.63 9.04
CA ARG A 199 -6.35 -19.03 8.77
C ARG A 199 -7.83 -19.16 8.50
#